data_AF-A0A957BWH3-F1
#
_entry.id   AF-A0A957BWH3-F1
#
_cell.length_a   1.000
_cell.length_b   1.000
_cell.length_c   1.000
_cell.angle_alpha   90.00
_cell.angle_beta   90.00
_cell.angle_gamma   90.00
#
_symmetry.space_group_name_H-M   'P 1'
#
loop_
_entity.id
_entity.type
_entity.pdbx_description
1 polymer ?
#
loop_
_entity_poly.entity_id
_entity_poly.type
_entity_poly.pdbx_seq_one_letter_code
_entity_poly.pdbx_strand_id
1 'polypeptide(L)'
;IGIRTLLSHKVDASTVTIPQVPMQRIFLHAVVVAVFNPKTALFFIAFLPQFVEPVQGNIPLQMLALGLLFLGMATITNSVYAFVAGAAGRWLRGNQKFARVQQYVAGTVYIGLGVTAAMVSGRQR
;
A
#
# COMPACT_ATOMS: atom_id res chain seq x y z
N ILE A 1 -13.46 9.64 -19.75
CA ILE A 1 -12.98 8.39 -19.08
C ILE A 1 -14.03 7.88 -18.09
N GLY A 2 -14.39 8.63 -17.03
CA GLY A 2 -15.38 8.18 -16.01
C GLY A 2 -16.75 7.72 -16.53
N ILE A 3 -17.36 8.44 -17.48
CA ILE A 3 -18.64 8.03 -18.11
C ILE A 3 -18.48 6.72 -18.92
N ARG A 4 -17.31 6.52 -19.54
CA ARG A 4 -16.99 5.31 -20.30
C ARG A 4 -16.78 4.11 -19.37
N THR A 5 -16.27 4.32 -18.14
CA THR A 5 -16.17 3.29 -17.09
C THR A 5 -17.52 2.87 -16.51
N LEU A 6 -18.51 3.77 -16.50
CA LEU A 6 -19.89 3.46 -16.08
C LEU A 6 -20.68 2.71 -17.17
N LEU A 7 -20.33 2.91 -18.44
CA LEU A 7 -21.02 2.32 -19.60
C LEU A 7 -20.32 1.05 -20.16
N SER A 8 -19.08 0.76 -19.76
CA SER A 8 -18.37 -0.45 -20.22
C SER A 8 -18.73 -1.66 -19.36
N HIS A 9 -19.79 -2.34 -19.77
CA HIS A 9 -19.93 -3.77 -19.53
C HIS A 9 -18.79 -4.48 -20.29
N LYS A 10 -17.87 -5.11 -19.56
CA LYS A 10 -16.53 -5.58 -20.00
C LYS A 10 -15.58 -4.45 -20.40
N VAL A 11 -14.85 -3.92 -19.42
CA VAL A 11 -13.43 -3.67 -19.68
C VAL A 11 -12.86 -5.03 -20.03
N ASP A 12 -12.54 -5.26 -21.30
CA ASP A 12 -11.72 -6.41 -21.67
C ASP A 12 -10.51 -6.35 -20.75
N ALA A 13 -10.44 -7.30 -19.83
CA ALA A 13 -9.24 -7.60 -19.09
C ALA A 13 -8.27 -8.19 -20.10
N SER A 14 -7.82 -7.36 -21.03
CA SER A 14 -6.75 -7.64 -21.98
C SER A 14 -5.55 -7.94 -21.11
N THR A 15 -5.35 -9.24 -20.89
CA THR A 15 -4.08 -9.93 -20.62
C THR A 15 -2.93 -8.98 -20.35
N VAL A 16 -2.95 -8.35 -19.16
CA VAL A 16 -1.74 -7.73 -18.62
C VAL A 16 -0.86 -8.91 -18.26
N THR A 17 0.03 -9.28 -19.18
CA THR A 17 1.05 -10.30 -18.94
C THR A 17 1.97 -9.77 -17.86
N ILE A 18 1.68 -10.11 -16.60
CA ILE A 18 2.57 -9.79 -15.49
C ILE A 18 3.83 -10.63 -15.70
N PRO A 19 5.01 -10.00 -15.87
CA PRO A 19 6.27 -10.72 -15.99
C PRO A 19 6.41 -11.67 -14.81
N GLN A 20 6.67 -12.95 -15.08
CA GLN A 20 6.88 -13.96 -14.05
C GLN A 20 8.26 -13.75 -13.42
N VAL A 21 8.36 -12.79 -12.50
CA VAL A 21 9.57 -12.54 -11.73
C VAL A 21 9.56 -13.48 -10.52
N PRO A 22 10.68 -14.16 -10.20
CA PRO A 22 10.73 -15.00 -9.01
C PRO A 22 10.44 -14.17 -7.75
N MET A 23 9.61 -14.72 -6.86
CA MET A 23 9.15 -14.03 -5.64
C MET A 23 10.31 -13.53 -4.78
N GLN A 24 11.42 -14.26 -4.74
CA GLN A 24 12.66 -13.85 -4.06
C GLN A 24 13.22 -12.54 -4.59
N ARG A 25 13.22 -12.33 -5.92
CA ARG A 25 13.68 -11.06 -6.51
C ARG A 25 12.74 -9.91 -6.16
N ILE A 26 11.43 -10.14 -6.18
CA ILE A 26 10.44 -9.13 -5.77
C ILE A 26 10.66 -8.75 -4.30
N PHE A 27 10.87 -9.74 -3.42
CA PHE A 27 11.13 -9.53 -2.01
C PHE A 27 12.42 -8.74 -1.78
N LEU A 28 13.54 -9.16 -2.38
CA LEU A 28 14.81 -8.45 -2.25
C LEU A 28 14.72 -7.03 -2.78
N HIS A 29 14.05 -6.82 -3.91
CA HIS A 29 13.81 -5.49 -4.44
C HIS A 29 12.99 -4.62 -3.47
N ALA A 30 11.93 -5.19 -2.89
CA ALA A 30 11.12 -4.49 -1.87
C ALA A 30 11.93 -4.15 -0.61
N VAL A 31 12.80 -5.06 -0.15
CA VAL A 31 13.70 -4.81 0.99
C VAL A 31 14.66 -3.65 0.68
N VAL A 32 15.30 -3.68 -0.49
CA VAL A 32 16.20 -2.59 -0.92
C VAL A 32 15.43 -1.27 -0.97
N VAL A 33 14.29 -1.22 -1.65
CA VAL A 33 13.46 -0.01 -1.73
C VAL A 33 13.04 0.49 -0.34
N ALA A 34 12.70 -0.41 0.59
CA ALA A 34 12.31 -0.04 1.95
C ALA A 34 13.47 0.50 2.78
N VAL A 35 14.66 -0.09 2.67
CA VAL A 35 15.88 0.34 3.38
C VAL A 35 16.35 1.71 2.86
N PHE A 36 16.31 1.93 1.55
CA PHE A 36 16.66 3.20 0.92
C PHE A 36 15.53 4.24 0.98
N ASN A 37 14.39 3.92 1.60
CA ASN A 37 13.29 4.85 1.72
C ASN A 37 13.62 5.91 2.79
N PRO A 38 13.77 7.21 2.42
CA PRO A 38 14.16 8.24 3.38
C PRO A 38 13.11 8.43 4.47
N LYS A 39 11.82 8.16 4.21
CA LYS A 39 10.77 8.23 5.23
C LYS A 39 10.96 7.17 6.30
N THR A 40 11.28 5.94 5.89
CA THR A 40 11.59 4.83 6.82
C THR A 40 12.83 5.15 7.64
N ALA A 41 13.89 5.63 7.00
CA ALA A 41 15.13 6.01 7.69
C ALA A 41 14.89 7.15 8.70
N LEU A 42 14.19 8.21 8.30
CA LEU A 42 13.84 9.33 9.18
C LEU A 42 12.97 8.90 10.35
N PHE A 43 12.02 7.99 10.14
CA PHE A 43 11.22 7.42 11.24
C PHE A 43 12.12 6.72 12.27
N PHE A 44 12.98 5.80 11.82
CA PHE A 44 13.84 5.08 12.77
C PHE A 44 14.86 5.99 13.45
N ILE A 45 15.46 6.95 12.75
CA ILE A 45 16.40 7.92 13.34
C ILE A 45 15.68 8.86 14.33
N ALA A 46 14.43 9.23 14.07
CA ALA A 46 13.70 10.12 14.98
C ALA A 46 13.16 9.40 16.22
N PHE A 47 12.71 8.15 16.07
CA PHE A 47 12.00 7.42 17.13
C PHE A 47 12.88 6.44 17.90
N LEU A 48 13.76 5.65 17.25
CA LEU A 48 14.53 4.62 17.96
C LEU A 48 15.50 5.17 19.00
N PRO A 49 16.26 6.27 18.77
CA PRO A 49 17.18 6.76 19.79
C PRO A 49 16.49 7.15 21.09
N GLN A 50 15.20 7.49 21.06
CA GLN A 50 14.43 7.83 22.25
C GLN A 50 14.23 6.63 23.20
N PHE A 51 14.38 5.41 22.68
CA PHE A 51 14.21 4.16 23.44
C PHE A 51 15.54 3.45 23.75
N VAL A 52 16.68 4.03 23.36
CA VAL A 52 18.01 3.48 23.61
C VAL A 52 18.60 4.16 24.84
N GLU A 53 19.14 3.37 25.76
CA GLU A 53 19.87 3.88 26.93
C GLU A 53 21.39 3.90 26.67
N PRO A 54 22.02 5.08 26.53
CA PRO A 54 23.45 5.18 26.18
C PRO A 54 24.39 4.62 27.25
N VAL A 55 23.94 4.53 28.49
CA VAL A 55 24.75 4.16 29.66
C VAL A 55 24.87 2.63 29.84
N GLN A 56 23.99 1.85 29.20
CA GLN A 56 23.87 0.40 29.46
C GLN A 56 24.47 -0.51 28.36
N GLY A 57 25.14 0.01 27.32
CA GLY A 57 25.89 -0.86 26.40
C GLY A 57 25.96 -0.40 24.94
N ASN A 58 26.04 -1.39 24.02
CA ASN A 58 26.29 -1.18 22.59
C ASN A 58 25.03 -0.64 21.86
N ILE A 59 25.01 0.67 21.60
CA ILE A 59 23.90 1.40 20.95
C ILE A 59 23.46 0.77 19.61
N PRO A 60 24.35 0.48 18.65
CA PRO A 60 23.99 -0.22 17.41
C PRO A 60 23.20 -1.51 17.62
N LEU A 61 23.55 -2.31 18.62
CA LEU A 61 22.88 -3.58 18.89
C LEU A 61 21.46 -3.37 19.45
N GLN A 62 21.30 -2.39 20.35
CA GLN A 62 19.98 -2.00 20.86
C GLN A 62 19.07 -1.46 19.74
N MET A 63 19.62 -0.60 18.86
CA MET A 63 18.91 -0.10 17.68
C MET A 63 18.46 -1.23 16.76
N LEU A 64 19.34 -2.19 16.49
CA LEU A 64 19.03 -3.36 15.66
C LEU A 64 17.93 -4.22 16.30
N ALA A 65 18.01 -4.49 17.60
CA ALA A 65 17.01 -5.27 18.32
C ALA A 65 15.63 -4.59 18.31
N LEU A 66 15.57 -3.28 18.59
CA LEU A 66 14.33 -2.51 18.54
C LEU A 66 13.75 -2.44 17.12
N GLY A 67 14.61 -2.26 16.11
CA GLY A 67 14.20 -2.27 14.70
C GLY A 67 13.61 -3.62 14.28
N LEU A 68 14.22 -4.74 14.68
CA LEU A 68 13.70 -6.09 14.42
C LEU A 68 12.39 -6.34 15.15
N LEU A 69 12.26 -5.89 16.41
CA LEU A 69 11.01 -5.98 17.17
C LEU A 69 9.88 -5.23 16.46
N PHE A 70 10.15 -3.99 16.06
CA PHE A 70 9.19 -3.17 15.30
C PHE A 70 8.79 -3.84 13.98
N LEU A 71 9.77 -4.36 13.23
CA LEU A 71 9.52 -5.08 11.97
C LEU A 71 8.65 -6.32 12.21
N GLY A 72 8.88 -7.06 13.30
CA GLY A 72 8.05 -8.19 13.71
C GLY A 72 6.61 -7.79 13.99
N MET A 73 6.39 -6.75 14.79
CA MET A 73 5.05 -6.22 15.09
C MET A 73 4.34 -5.74 13.82
N ALA A 74 5.04 -5.03 12.94
CA ALA A 74 4.51 -4.56 11.67
C ALA A 74 4.10 -5.74 10.77
N THR A 75 4.94 -6.78 10.71
CA THR A 75 4.65 -7.99 9.92
C THR A 75 3.42 -8.72 10.44
N ILE A 76 3.29 -8.90 11.76
CA ILE A 76 2.13 -9.54 12.37
C ILE A 76 0.87 -8.73 12.06
N THR A 77 0.89 -7.43 12.33
CA THR A 77 -0.27 -6.55 12.13
C THR A 77 -0.68 -6.53 10.66
N ASN A 78 0.26 -6.37 9.74
CA ASN A 78 0.00 -6.38 8.30
C ASN A 78 -0.52 -7.74 7.82
N SER A 79 -0.02 -8.85 8.38
CA SER A 79 -0.50 -10.19 8.05
C SER A 79 -1.95 -10.36 8.50
N VAL A 80 -2.29 -9.93 9.72
CA VAL A 80 -3.68 -9.94 10.22
C VAL A 80 -4.57 -9.13 9.29
N TYR A 81 -4.17 -7.90 8.93
CA TYR A 81 -4.90 -7.09 7.96
C TYR A 81 -5.06 -7.78 6.61
N ALA A 82 -4.00 -8.41 6.09
CA ALA A 82 -4.04 -9.14 4.82
C ALA A 82 -5.00 -10.35 4.88
N PHE A 83 -5.01 -11.09 5.98
CA PHE A 83 -5.95 -12.21 6.18
C PHE A 83 -7.39 -11.72 6.29
N VAL A 84 -7.65 -10.68 7.07
CA VAL A 84 -8.98 -10.08 7.23
C VAL A 84 -9.46 -9.52 5.89
N ALA A 85 -8.63 -8.74 5.19
CA ALA A 85 -8.94 -8.21 3.86
C ALA A 85 -9.13 -9.32 2.82
N GLY A 86 -8.36 -10.40 2.91
CA GLY A 86 -8.51 -11.58 2.07
C GLY A 86 -9.83 -12.32 2.32
N ALA A 87 -10.21 -12.51 3.58
CA ALA A 87 -11.48 -13.11 3.98
C ALA A 87 -12.67 -12.25 3.56
N ALA A 88 -12.63 -10.95 3.89
CA ALA A 88 -13.62 -9.98 3.45
C ALA A 88 -13.71 -9.95 1.91
N GLY A 89 -12.58 -9.93 1.21
CA GLY A 89 -12.52 -9.93 -0.26
C GLY A 89 -13.06 -11.21 -0.89
N ARG A 90 -12.96 -12.37 -0.23
CA ARG A 90 -13.64 -13.61 -0.68
C ARG A 90 -15.15 -13.52 -0.47
N TRP A 91 -15.59 -13.02 0.68
CA TRP A 91 -17.01 -12.83 0.99
C TRP A 91 -17.67 -11.80 0.05
N LEU A 92 -17.00 -10.67 -0.20
CA LEU A 92 -17.43 -9.62 -1.14
C LEU A 92 -17.55 -10.13 -2.57
N ARG A 93 -16.62 -10.96 -3.03
CA ARG A 93 -16.66 -11.56 -4.38
C ARG A 93 -17.86 -12.48 -4.59
N GLY A 94 -18.38 -13.08 -3.52
CA GLY A 94 -19.62 -13.84 -3.56
C GLY A 94 -20.89 -12.99 -3.71
N ASN A 95 -20.82 -11.67 -3.46
CA ASN A 95 -21.99 -10.80 -3.44
C ASN A 95 -21.98 -9.79 -4.60
N GLN A 96 -22.68 -10.14 -5.69
CA GLN A 96 -22.82 -9.33 -6.92
C GLN A 96 -23.28 -7.88 -6.66
N LYS A 97 -24.07 -7.63 -5.60
CA LYS A 97 -24.51 -6.28 -5.23
C LYS A 97 -23.34 -5.41 -4.74
N PHE A 98 -22.38 -5.99 -4.03
CA PHE A 98 -21.24 -5.26 -3.48
C PHE A 98 -20.22 -4.87 -4.56
N ALA A 99 -19.97 -5.78 -5.52
CA ALA A 99 -19.15 -5.49 -6.70
C ALA A 99 -19.69 -4.27 -7.48
N ARG A 100 -21.01 -4.17 -7.61
CA ARG A 100 -21.68 -3.05 -8.27
C ARG A 100 -21.54 -1.74 -7.48
N VAL A 101 -21.70 -1.77 -6.15
CA VAL A 101 -21.48 -0.60 -5.28
C VAL A 101 -20.02 -0.12 -5.37
N GLN A 102 -19.05 -1.04 -5.32
CA GLN A 102 -17.63 -0.72 -5.45
C GLN A 102 -17.32 -0.03 -6.80
N GLN A 103 -17.92 -0.50 -7.90
CA GLN A 103 -17.79 0.12 -9.22
C GLN A 103 -18.40 1.54 -9.26
N TYR A 104 -19.57 1.75 -8.65
CA TYR A 104 -20.17 3.08 -8.58
C TYR A 104 -19.33 4.05 -7.76
N VAL A 105 -18.87 3.63 -6.57
CA VAL A 105 -18.02 4.45 -5.68
C VAL A 105 -16.69 4.81 -6.37
N ALA A 106 -16.01 3.83 -6.96
CA ALA A 106 -14.78 4.10 -7.70
C ALA A 106 -15.03 5.05 -8.88
N GLY A 107 -16.13 4.83 -9.62
CA GLY A 107 -16.55 5.68 -10.73
C GLY A 107 -16.80 7.14 -10.31
N THR A 108 -17.56 7.37 -9.23
CA THR A 108 -17.80 8.73 -8.72
C THR A 108 -16.54 9.38 -8.21
N VAL A 109 -15.67 8.65 -7.51
CA VAL A 109 -14.37 9.19 -7.05
C VAL A 109 -13.51 9.61 -8.24
N TYR A 110 -13.40 8.80 -9.30
CA TYR A 110 -12.62 9.16 -10.49
C TYR A 110 -13.23 10.32 -11.28
N ILE A 111 -14.57 10.41 -11.33
CA ILE A 111 -15.24 11.57 -11.95
C ILE A 111 -14.94 12.83 -11.14
N GLY A 112 -15.07 12.77 -9.81
CA GLY A 112 -14.75 13.88 -8.92
C GLY A 112 -13.30 14.33 -9.05
N LEU A 113 -12.34 13.39 -9.02
CA LEU A 113 -10.93 13.69 -9.22
C LEU A 113 -10.65 14.27 -10.62
N GLY A 114 -11.30 13.76 -11.67
CA GLY A 114 -11.17 14.30 -13.02
C GLY A 114 -11.70 15.72 -13.15
N VAL A 115 -12.84 16.03 -12.50
CA VAL A 115 -13.41 17.38 -12.44
C VAL A 115 -12.49 18.31 -11.67
N THR A 116 -12.02 17.92 -10.49
CA THR A 116 -11.07 18.71 -9.70
C THR A 116 -9.78 18.95 -10.46
N ALA A 117 -9.23 17.93 -11.11
CA ALA A 117 -8.03 18.08 -11.93
C ALA A 117 -8.25 19.03 -13.11
N ALA A 118 -9.40 18.96 -13.78
CA ALA A 118 -9.75 19.89 -14.86
C ALA A 118 -9.92 21.33 -14.36
N MET A 119 -10.54 21.53 -13.20
CA MET A 119 -10.71 22.85 -12.57
C MET A 119 -9.38 23.44 -12.08
N VAL A 120 -8.51 22.61 -11.50
CA VAL A 120 -7.17 23.03 -11.05
C VAL A 120 -6.26 23.33 -12.24
N SER A 121 -6.30 22.49 -13.28
CA SER A 121 -5.50 22.68 -14.51
C SER A 121 -6.01 23.87 -15.35
N GLY A 122 -7.32 24.13 -15.34
CA GLY A 122 -7.92 25.32 -15.94
C GLY A 122 -7.59 26.62 -15.20
N ARG A 123 -7.09 26.56 -13.96
CA ARG A 123 -6.66 27.72 -13.17
C ARG A 123 -5.19 28.09 -13.37
N GLN A 124 -4.44 27.30 -14.16
CA GLN A 124 -3.04 27.57 -14.53
C GLN A 124 -2.87 28.03 -15.99
N ARG A 125 -3.96 28.29 -16.71
CA ARG A 125 -3.96 29.00 -17.99
C ARG A 125 -4.52 30.40 -17.79
#